data_AF-A0A143DGW0-F1
#
_entry.id   AF-A0A143DGW0-F1
#
_cell.length_a   1.000
_cell.length_b   1.000
_cell.length_c   1.000
_cell.angle_alpha   90.00
_cell.angle_beta   90.00
_cell.angle_gamma   90.00
#
_symmetry.space_group_name_H-M   'P 1'
#
loop_
_entity.id
_entity.type
_entity.pdbx_description
1 polymer ?
#
loop_
_entity_poly.entity_id
_entity_poly.type
_entity_poly.pdbx_seq_one_letter_code
_entity_poly.pdbx_strand_id
1 'polypeptide(L)'
;MHQSLIPLSVENHKNLGLITNRGWSFASSSPILTIVSAEVHRCAAFFPVAIMQISAKDAPEDQQEFELVSIHSVSAGENWFVAPDGRWLAGYVPAVLRAVPFRLMRAPDAQDQLVLCIDENSPLLTDTTKDPKARPLFEKDGSLSADMKTRLDFLTAVANDHGNTRAKLSAISKAGLLKPWSLTINKNNKPLHMKNLYQVDAEALDALSDEAFLGLRRVGALPLIYNHLASLAQTENLQRAATIQDQMTHQQDKKPKLEDMLDMGQNQDIELKF
;
A
#
# COMPACT_ATOMS: atom_id res chain seq x y z
N MET A 1 -1.99 9.15 -10.07
CA MET A 1 -3.11 9.95 -9.51
C MET A 1 -2.52 11.26 -9.01
N HIS A 2 -3.03 12.41 -9.47
CA HIS A 2 -2.74 13.69 -8.83
C HIS A 2 -3.56 13.77 -7.54
N GLN A 3 -2.91 13.53 -6.40
CA GLN A 3 -3.51 13.70 -5.08
C GLN A 3 -3.41 15.18 -4.72
N SER A 4 -4.51 15.92 -4.84
CA SER A 4 -4.61 17.26 -4.28
C SER A 4 -4.89 17.13 -2.78
N LEU A 5 -3.84 16.82 -2.01
CA LEU A 5 -3.93 16.80 -0.56
C LEU A 5 -4.01 18.24 -0.06
N ILE A 6 -5.10 18.57 0.63
CA ILE A 6 -5.27 19.88 1.27
C ILE A 6 -5.45 19.74 2.78
N PRO A 7 -5.11 20.77 3.58
CA PRO A 7 -5.32 20.73 5.02
C PRO A 7 -6.79 20.49 5.38
N LEU A 8 -7.04 19.55 6.28
CA LEU A 8 -8.37 19.29 6.81
C LEU A 8 -8.81 20.47 7.70
N SER A 9 -9.92 21.09 7.34
CA SER A 9 -10.51 22.24 8.05
C SER A 9 -12.03 22.08 8.21
N VAL A 10 -12.58 22.64 9.30
CA VAL A 10 -14.04 22.70 9.51
C VAL A 10 -14.72 23.49 8.40
N GLU A 11 -14.14 24.62 8.01
CA GLU A 11 -14.68 25.53 7.00
C GLU A 11 -15.00 24.80 5.69
N ASN A 12 -14.05 24.00 5.20
CA ASN A 12 -14.18 23.35 3.89
C ASN A 12 -14.84 21.97 3.99
N HIS A 13 -14.71 21.27 5.12
CA HIS A 13 -15.02 19.83 5.18
C HIS A 13 -16.08 19.44 6.22
N LYS A 14 -16.75 20.39 6.90
CA LYS A 14 -17.77 20.10 7.92
C LYS A 14 -18.90 19.16 7.47
N ASN A 15 -19.25 19.22 6.18
CA ASN A 15 -20.34 18.40 5.63
C ASN A 15 -19.84 17.06 5.07
N LEU A 16 -18.52 16.81 5.04
CA LEU A 16 -17.98 15.55 4.54
C LEU A 16 -18.04 14.46 5.61
N GLY A 17 -18.14 13.22 5.13
CA GLY A 17 -18.08 12.03 5.95
C GLY A 17 -17.48 10.84 5.19
N LEU A 18 -17.00 9.87 5.95
CA LEU A 18 -16.37 8.65 5.44
C LEU A 18 -17.38 7.52 5.23
N ILE A 19 -17.28 6.86 4.08
CA ILE A 19 -17.95 5.59 3.81
C ILE A 19 -16.93 4.45 3.85
N THR A 20 -17.22 3.38 4.59
CA THR A 20 -16.29 2.27 4.83
C THR A 20 -16.45 1.08 3.88
N ASN A 21 -17.45 1.06 3.00
CA ASN A 21 -17.82 -0.12 2.20
C ASN A 21 -17.62 0.03 0.68
N ARG A 22 -16.65 0.85 0.22
CA ARG A 22 -16.37 1.03 -1.22
C ARG A 22 -15.23 0.16 -1.77
N GLY A 23 -14.74 -0.80 -0.99
CA GLY A 23 -13.61 -1.65 -1.38
C GLY A 23 -12.30 -0.88 -1.52
N TRP A 24 -11.39 -1.43 -2.32
CA TRP A 24 -9.99 -1.04 -2.45
C TRP A 24 -9.60 -0.69 -3.88
N SER A 25 -10.57 -0.40 -4.76
CA SER A 25 -10.30 -0.06 -6.16
C SER A 25 -9.37 1.14 -6.33
N PHE A 26 -9.29 2.04 -5.35
CA PHE A 26 -8.34 3.15 -5.35
C PHE A 26 -6.87 2.68 -5.28
N ALA A 27 -6.61 1.46 -4.80
CA ALA A 27 -5.28 0.87 -4.68
C ALA A 27 -4.90 0.01 -5.89
N SER A 28 -5.81 -0.20 -6.86
CA SER A 28 -5.63 -1.11 -8.00
C SER A 28 -4.44 -0.79 -8.91
N SER A 29 -3.93 0.45 -8.83
CA SER A 29 -2.79 0.93 -9.61
C SER A 29 -1.51 1.13 -8.80
N SER A 30 -1.47 0.62 -7.57
CA SER A 30 -0.32 0.76 -6.66
C SER A 30 0.50 -0.54 -6.60
N PRO A 31 1.55 -0.71 -7.42
CA PRO A 31 2.37 -1.92 -7.44
C PRO A 31 3.27 -2.06 -6.22
N ILE A 32 3.54 -0.95 -5.54
CA ILE A 32 4.43 -0.86 -4.39
C ILE A 32 3.76 0.03 -3.37
N LEU A 33 3.82 -0.38 -2.11
CA LEU A 33 3.31 0.38 -0.98
C LEU A 33 4.42 0.55 0.05
N THR A 34 4.75 1.80 0.39
CA THR A 34 5.64 2.11 1.51
C THR A 34 4.98 1.64 2.80
N ILE A 35 5.75 0.91 3.61
CA ILE A 35 5.33 0.37 4.89
C ILE A 35 6.32 0.78 5.98
N VAL A 36 5.93 0.58 7.23
CA VAL A 36 6.77 0.90 8.39
C VAL A 36 7.18 -0.35 9.16
N SER A 37 8.27 -0.25 9.93
CA SER A 37 8.83 -1.36 10.71
C SER A 37 7.82 -1.95 11.69
N ALA A 38 6.89 -1.18 12.23
CA ALA A 38 5.87 -1.63 13.18
C ALA A 38 4.87 -2.60 12.54
N GLU A 39 4.66 -2.54 11.22
CA GLU A 39 3.75 -3.46 10.51
C GLU A 39 4.47 -4.53 9.67
N VAL A 40 5.80 -4.53 9.64
CA VAL A 40 6.59 -5.41 8.76
C VAL A 40 6.22 -6.88 8.89
N HIS A 41 5.94 -7.36 10.11
CA HIS A 41 5.56 -8.75 10.37
C HIS A 41 4.22 -9.14 9.73
N ARG A 42 3.26 -8.21 9.67
CA ARG A 42 1.97 -8.45 9.01
C ARG A 42 2.13 -8.42 7.51
N CYS A 43 2.93 -7.51 6.98
CA CYS A 43 3.23 -7.46 5.55
C CYS A 43 3.98 -8.72 5.09
N ALA A 44 5.02 -9.13 5.82
CA ALA A 44 5.87 -10.27 5.50
C ALA A 44 5.12 -11.61 5.47
N ALA A 45 3.97 -11.70 6.13
CA ALA A 45 3.11 -12.89 6.08
C ALA A 45 2.36 -13.06 4.76
N PHE A 46 2.23 -12.01 3.94
CA PHE A 46 1.40 -12.02 2.73
C PHE A 46 2.09 -11.45 1.48
N PHE A 47 3.09 -10.58 1.64
CA PHE A 47 3.74 -9.85 0.55
C PHE A 47 5.25 -9.99 0.64
N PRO A 48 5.98 -10.02 -0.50
CA PRO A 48 7.39 -9.75 -0.50
C PRO A 48 7.63 -8.34 0.04
N VAL A 49 8.48 -8.22 1.06
CA VAL A 49 8.93 -6.93 1.58
C VAL A 49 10.30 -6.66 0.96
N ALA A 50 10.47 -5.51 0.34
CA ALA A 50 11.73 -5.07 -0.24
C ALA A 50 12.24 -3.82 0.45
N ILE A 51 13.53 -3.55 0.25
CA ILE A 51 14.15 -2.28 0.59
C ILE A 51 14.34 -1.55 -0.73
N MET A 52 13.95 -0.28 -0.81
CA MET A 52 14.07 0.52 -2.04
C MET A 52 14.92 1.74 -1.78
N GLN A 53 15.89 1.99 -2.66
CA GLN A 53 16.67 3.23 -2.61
C GLN A 53 15.81 4.37 -3.18
N ILE A 54 15.68 5.43 -2.39
CA ILE A 54 14.92 6.65 -2.73
C ILE A 54 15.82 7.85 -3.05
N SER A 55 17.11 7.77 -2.72
CA SER A 55 18.12 8.72 -3.22
C SER A 55 18.46 8.44 -4.69
N ALA A 56 19.27 9.31 -5.31
CA ALA A 56 19.76 9.08 -6.67
C ALA A 56 20.47 7.71 -6.75
N LYS A 57 20.27 6.98 -7.86
CA LYS A 57 20.82 5.64 -8.08
C LYS A 57 22.33 5.57 -7.82
N ASP A 58 23.04 6.63 -8.17
CA ASP A 58 24.50 6.72 -8.12
C ASP A 58 24.97 7.50 -6.88
N ALA A 59 24.09 7.68 -5.88
CA ALA A 59 24.43 8.35 -4.64
C ALA A 59 25.60 7.62 -3.93
N PRO A 60 26.58 8.38 -3.38
CA PRO A 60 27.61 7.84 -2.50
C PRO A 60 26.98 6.98 -1.38
N GLU A 61 27.68 5.93 -0.94
CA GLU A 61 27.16 4.96 0.04
C GLU A 61 26.68 5.62 1.34
N ASP A 62 27.36 6.68 1.78
CA ASP A 62 27.00 7.47 2.97
C ASP A 62 25.78 8.39 2.78
N GLN A 63 25.34 8.58 1.53
CA GLN A 63 24.18 9.39 1.12
C GLN A 63 23.03 8.53 0.56
N GLN A 64 23.15 7.20 0.63
CA GLN A 64 22.06 6.33 0.22
C GLN A 64 20.92 6.38 1.23
N GLU A 65 19.72 6.70 0.73
CA GLU A 65 18.50 6.71 1.51
C GLU A 65 17.59 5.57 1.06
N PHE A 66 17.00 4.87 2.03
CA PHE A 66 16.19 3.69 1.77
C PHE A 66 14.81 3.79 2.43
N GLU A 67 13.82 3.18 1.79
CA GLU A 67 12.50 2.92 2.34
C GLU A 67 12.17 1.43 2.36
N LEU A 68 11.32 1.06 3.31
CA LEU A 68 10.74 -0.27 3.40
C LEU A 68 9.44 -0.31 2.61
N VAL A 69 9.31 -1.27 1.70
CA VAL A 69 8.13 -1.38 0.84
C VAL A 69 7.59 -2.80 0.81
N SER A 70 6.28 -2.94 0.62
CA SER A 70 5.66 -4.21 0.23
C SER A 70 5.40 -4.20 -1.28
N ILE A 71 5.63 -5.34 -1.93
CA ILE A 71 5.45 -5.52 -3.37
C ILE A 71 4.09 -6.17 -3.65
N HIS A 72 3.28 -5.49 -4.46
CA HIS A 72 1.91 -5.89 -4.81
C HIS A 72 1.77 -6.25 -6.30
N SER A 73 2.76 -5.91 -7.12
CA SER A 73 2.89 -6.27 -8.52
C SER A 73 4.30 -5.96 -8.98
N VAL A 74 4.78 -6.62 -10.05
CA VAL A 74 5.99 -6.17 -10.77
C VAL A 74 5.68 -5.32 -12.01
N SER A 75 4.40 -5.18 -12.38
CA SER A 75 3.93 -4.29 -13.45
C SER A 75 3.58 -2.91 -12.92
N ALA A 76 3.99 -1.86 -13.63
CA ALA A 76 3.53 -0.50 -13.33
C ALA A 76 2.00 -0.38 -13.46
N GLY A 77 1.37 0.35 -12.55
CA GLY A 77 -0.07 0.63 -12.61
C GLY A 77 -0.98 -0.56 -12.30
N GLU A 78 -0.45 -1.65 -11.75
CA GLU A 78 -1.24 -2.80 -11.29
C GLU A 78 -1.01 -3.08 -9.81
N ASN A 79 -2.03 -3.55 -9.10
CA ASN A 79 -1.95 -4.18 -7.79
C ASN A 79 -2.67 -5.52 -7.88
N TRP A 80 -1.94 -6.62 -7.79
CA TRP A 80 -2.51 -7.94 -8.00
C TRP A 80 -3.35 -8.44 -6.82
N PHE A 81 -3.33 -7.75 -5.69
CA PHE A 81 -4.12 -8.05 -4.51
C PHE A 81 -5.45 -7.28 -4.46
N VAL A 82 -5.79 -6.52 -5.50
CA VAL A 82 -7.10 -5.86 -5.64
C VAL A 82 -7.87 -6.51 -6.79
N ALA A 83 -8.94 -7.24 -6.47
CA ALA A 83 -9.82 -7.81 -7.50
C ALA A 83 -10.46 -6.72 -8.37
N PRO A 84 -10.89 -7.05 -9.60
CA PRO A 84 -11.58 -6.09 -10.46
C PRO A 84 -12.87 -5.47 -9.86
N ASP A 85 -13.52 -6.16 -8.93
CA ASP A 85 -14.68 -5.66 -8.18
C ASP A 85 -14.30 -4.81 -6.95
N GLY A 86 -13.01 -4.55 -6.74
CA GLY A 86 -12.48 -3.76 -5.64
C GLY A 86 -12.25 -4.55 -4.34
N ARG A 87 -12.48 -5.86 -4.29
CA ARG A 87 -12.16 -6.65 -3.08
C ARG A 87 -10.65 -6.76 -2.89
N TRP A 88 -10.23 -6.70 -1.62
CA TRP A 88 -8.86 -7.03 -1.24
C TRP A 88 -8.69 -8.55 -1.16
N LEU A 89 -7.58 -9.06 -1.68
CA LEU A 89 -7.34 -10.49 -1.86
C LEU A 89 -6.27 -11.06 -0.90
N ALA A 90 -5.72 -10.25 0.00
CA ALA A 90 -4.73 -10.69 1.00
C ALA A 90 -5.24 -10.59 2.44
N GLY A 91 -4.59 -11.30 3.37
CA GLY A 91 -5.00 -11.32 4.78
C GLY A 91 -4.60 -10.08 5.59
N TYR A 92 -3.81 -9.16 5.01
CA TYR A 92 -3.44 -7.91 5.64
C TYR A 92 -3.56 -6.73 4.68
N VAL A 93 -4.07 -5.60 5.15
CA VAL A 93 -4.11 -4.34 4.39
C VAL A 93 -3.05 -3.38 4.97
N PRO A 94 -2.04 -2.97 4.18
CA PRO A 94 -1.00 -2.04 4.60
C PRO A 94 -1.55 -0.73 5.18
N ALA A 95 -0.85 -0.17 6.17
CA ALA A 95 -1.25 1.04 6.87
C ALA A 95 -1.50 2.22 5.93
N VAL A 96 -0.67 2.38 4.90
CA VAL A 96 -0.78 3.45 3.90
C VAL A 96 -2.10 3.42 3.12
N LEU A 97 -2.71 2.24 2.93
CA LEU A 97 -4.04 2.14 2.30
C LEU A 97 -5.15 2.44 3.31
N ARG A 98 -5.00 1.99 4.57
CA ARG A 98 -5.98 2.26 5.65
C ARG A 98 -6.01 3.74 6.06
N ALA A 99 -4.96 4.48 5.75
CA ALA A 99 -4.85 5.92 5.95
C ALA A 99 -5.77 6.73 5.01
N VAL A 100 -6.00 6.24 3.78
CA VAL A 100 -6.81 6.94 2.76
C VAL A 100 -8.22 7.23 3.30
N PRO A 101 -8.75 8.45 3.11
CA PRO A 101 -8.23 9.56 2.29
C PRO A 101 -7.28 10.54 2.98
N PHE A 102 -6.80 10.23 4.18
CA PHE A 102 -6.03 11.15 5.00
C PHE A 102 -4.54 10.87 4.99
N ARG A 103 -3.74 11.92 5.16
CA ARG A 103 -2.30 11.82 5.41
C ARG A 103 -1.86 12.89 6.38
N LEU A 104 -0.79 12.62 7.14
CA LEU A 104 -0.07 13.67 7.84
C LEU A 104 1.07 14.17 6.95
N MET A 105 1.13 15.49 6.77
CA MET A 105 2.19 16.15 6.01
C MET A 105 2.93 17.12 6.92
N ARG A 106 4.23 17.32 6.70
CA ARG A 106 4.97 18.38 7.39
C ARG A 106 4.49 19.74 6.90
N ALA A 107 4.25 20.67 7.82
CA ALA A 107 3.92 22.04 7.46
C ALA A 107 5.10 22.68 6.68
N PRO A 108 4.84 23.44 5.61
CA PRO A 108 5.89 24.15 4.87
C PRO A 108 6.68 25.10 5.78
N ASP A 109 6.00 25.74 6.73
CA ASP A 109 6.53 26.84 7.54
C ASP A 109 7.00 26.41 8.95
N ALA A 110 6.82 25.13 9.32
CA ALA A 110 7.23 24.59 10.60
C ALA A 110 7.61 23.11 10.45
N GLN A 111 8.92 22.84 10.39
CA GLN A 111 9.48 21.52 10.04
C GLN A 111 9.06 20.40 10.99
N ASP A 112 8.63 20.75 12.22
CA ASP A 112 8.19 19.83 13.28
C ASP A 112 6.67 19.73 13.46
N GLN A 113 5.87 20.50 12.71
CA GLN A 113 4.40 20.41 12.80
C GLN A 113 3.85 19.49 11.70
N LEU A 114 3.07 18.49 12.12
CA LEU A 114 2.30 17.64 11.21
C LEU A 114 0.89 18.20 11.04
N VAL A 115 0.49 18.38 9.78
CA VAL A 115 -0.83 18.83 9.37
C VAL A 115 -1.61 17.64 8.84
N LEU A 116 -2.82 17.41 9.38
CA LEU A 116 -3.75 16.41 8.85
C LEU A 116 -4.33 16.93 7.54
N CYS A 117 -4.01 16.27 6.44
CA CYS A 117 -4.50 16.57 5.10
C CYS A 117 -5.51 15.51 4.64
N ILE A 118 -6.37 15.90 3.70
CA ILE A 118 -7.41 15.09 3.09
C ILE A 118 -7.30 15.14 1.57
N ASP A 119 -7.49 14.01 0.90
CA ASP A 119 -7.72 13.92 -0.54
C ASP A 119 -9.22 14.03 -0.81
N GLU A 120 -9.68 15.24 -1.14
CA GLU A 120 -11.11 15.52 -1.37
C GLU A 120 -11.71 14.75 -2.56
N ASN A 121 -10.86 14.28 -3.49
CA ASN A 121 -11.29 13.51 -4.64
C ASN A 121 -11.47 12.02 -4.32
N SER A 122 -11.25 11.61 -3.07
CA SER A 122 -11.36 10.23 -2.68
C SER A 122 -12.80 9.71 -2.83
N PRO A 123 -12.99 8.53 -3.43
CA PRO A 123 -14.31 7.90 -3.50
C PRO A 123 -14.85 7.51 -2.12
N LEU A 124 -14.02 7.55 -1.06
CA LEU A 124 -14.41 7.25 0.31
C LEU A 124 -15.09 8.42 1.01
N LEU A 125 -15.07 9.61 0.40
CA LEU A 125 -15.72 10.80 0.91
C LEU A 125 -17.07 11.01 0.25
N THR A 126 -18.02 11.45 1.05
CA THR A 126 -19.32 11.90 0.57
C THR A 126 -19.87 13.01 1.45
N ASP A 127 -20.90 13.69 0.96
CA ASP A 127 -21.67 14.62 1.75
C ASP A 127 -22.56 13.84 2.73
N THR A 128 -22.42 14.13 4.02
CA THR A 128 -23.18 13.52 5.11
C THR A 128 -24.70 13.74 4.97
N THR A 129 -25.12 14.75 4.22
CA THR A 129 -26.55 14.98 3.91
C THR A 129 -27.08 14.03 2.83
N LYS A 130 -26.20 13.42 2.03
CA LYS A 130 -26.56 12.57 0.87
C LYS A 130 -26.53 11.09 1.18
N ASP A 131 -25.73 10.66 2.16
CA ASP A 131 -25.64 9.26 2.56
C ASP A 131 -25.72 9.13 4.09
N PRO A 132 -26.79 8.53 4.64
CA PRO A 132 -26.94 8.36 6.08
C PRO A 132 -25.90 7.41 6.70
N LYS A 133 -25.16 6.65 5.88
CA LYS A 133 -24.05 5.78 6.34
C LYS A 133 -22.72 6.52 6.42
N ALA A 134 -22.65 7.77 5.92
CA ALA A 134 -21.45 8.58 6.00
C ALA A 134 -21.15 8.95 7.46
N ARG A 135 -19.96 8.59 7.93
CA ARG A 135 -19.50 8.93 9.28
C ARG A 135 -18.88 10.33 9.26
N PRO A 136 -19.46 11.34 9.94
CA PRO A 136 -18.99 12.72 9.86
C PRO A 136 -17.53 12.87 10.30
N LEU A 137 -16.81 13.80 9.66
CA LEU A 137 -15.42 14.11 10.04
C LEU A 137 -15.33 14.96 11.32
N PHE A 138 -16.37 15.75 11.60
CA PHE A 138 -16.44 16.68 12.71
C PHE A 138 -17.69 16.47 13.55
N GLU A 139 -17.62 16.82 14.83
CA GLU A 139 -18.75 16.99 15.72
C GLU A 139 -19.44 18.34 15.48
N LYS A 140 -20.63 18.54 16.06
CA LYS A 140 -21.41 19.78 15.91
C LYS A 140 -20.69 21.04 16.43
N ASP A 141 -19.76 20.87 17.37
CA ASP A 141 -18.95 21.96 17.95
C ASP A 141 -17.72 22.32 17.09
N GLY A 142 -17.51 21.63 15.96
CA GLY A 142 -16.36 21.83 15.07
C GLY A 142 -15.11 21.06 15.48
N SER A 143 -15.14 20.29 16.58
CA SER A 143 -14.04 19.37 16.91
C SER A 143 -14.04 18.13 16.02
N LEU A 144 -12.90 17.44 15.90
CA LEU A 144 -12.85 16.16 15.17
C LEU A 144 -13.78 15.13 15.80
N SER A 145 -14.46 14.35 14.96
CA SER A 145 -15.27 13.22 15.43
C SER A 145 -14.43 12.15 16.12
N ALA A 146 -15.05 11.31 16.94
CA ALA A 146 -14.34 10.22 17.63
C ALA A 146 -13.59 9.27 16.67
N ASP A 147 -14.17 8.97 15.50
CA ASP A 147 -13.49 8.17 14.45
C ASP A 147 -12.27 8.91 13.89
N MET A 148 -12.37 10.22 13.69
CA MET A 148 -11.27 11.03 13.19
C MET A 148 -10.15 11.23 14.21
N LYS A 149 -10.45 11.33 15.51
CA LYS A 149 -9.43 11.34 16.57
C LYS A 149 -8.65 10.03 16.59
N THR A 150 -9.34 8.90 16.58
CA THR A 150 -8.72 7.56 16.50
C THR A 150 -7.86 7.42 15.24
N ARG A 151 -8.32 7.96 14.11
CA ARG A 151 -7.56 7.95 12.86
C ARG A 151 -6.33 8.84 12.92
N LEU A 152 -6.43 10.02 13.52
CA LEU A 152 -5.28 10.91 13.72
C LEU A 152 -4.21 10.24 14.59
N ASP A 153 -4.59 9.56 15.66
CA ASP A 153 -3.66 8.80 16.50
C ASP A 153 -2.95 7.71 15.69
N PHE A 154 -3.69 6.96 14.88
CA PHE A 154 -3.14 5.95 13.98
C PHE A 154 -2.15 6.55 12.96
N LEU A 155 -2.53 7.65 12.28
CA LEU A 155 -1.66 8.32 11.31
C LEU A 155 -0.39 8.85 11.98
N THR A 156 -0.50 9.38 13.20
CA THR A 156 0.62 9.91 13.98
C THR A 156 1.59 8.79 14.33
N ALA A 157 1.09 7.63 14.77
CA ALA A 157 1.91 6.45 15.02
C ALA A 157 2.67 5.99 13.76
N VAL A 158 2.00 5.95 12.61
CA VAL A 158 2.63 5.60 11.31
C VAL A 158 3.68 6.63 10.91
N ALA A 159 3.38 7.93 11.00
CA ALA A 159 4.30 9.02 10.67
C ALA A 159 5.59 8.96 11.52
N ASN A 160 5.45 8.71 12.83
CA ASN A 160 6.58 8.53 13.73
C ASN A 160 7.41 7.30 13.37
N ASP A 161 6.76 6.18 13.03
CA ASP A 161 7.47 4.95 12.70
C ASP A 161 8.19 5.00 11.34
N HIS A 162 7.83 5.90 10.43
CA HIS A 162 8.66 6.15 9.23
C HIS A 162 10.08 6.61 9.59
N GLY A 163 10.22 7.50 10.59
CA GLY A 163 11.54 7.94 11.07
C GLY A 163 12.35 6.79 11.68
N ASN A 164 11.69 5.99 12.53
CA ASN A 164 12.27 4.78 13.13
C ASN A 164 12.71 3.75 12.07
N THR A 165 11.88 3.55 11.04
CA THR A 165 12.16 2.64 9.92
C THR A 165 13.39 3.09 9.14
N ARG A 166 13.49 4.38 8.79
CA ARG A 166 14.66 4.93 8.10
C ARG A 166 15.94 4.78 8.93
N ALA A 167 15.88 5.02 10.24
CA ALA A 167 17.04 4.82 11.12
C ALA A 167 17.53 3.36 11.12
N LYS A 168 16.61 2.40 11.17
CA LYS A 168 16.93 0.97 11.08
C LYS A 168 17.53 0.60 9.71
N LEU A 169 16.95 1.07 8.62
CA LEU A 169 17.46 0.83 7.27
C LEU A 169 18.87 1.44 7.07
N SER A 170 19.11 2.63 7.62
CA SER A 170 20.45 3.24 7.62
C SER A 170 21.46 2.38 8.38
N ALA A 171 21.10 1.83 9.54
CA ALA A 171 21.97 0.93 10.29
C ALA A 171 22.25 -0.38 9.53
N ILE A 172 21.24 -0.95 8.87
CA ILE A 172 21.38 -2.15 8.03
C ILE A 172 22.33 -1.87 6.85
N SER A 173 22.15 -0.73 6.17
CA SER A 173 23.03 -0.32 5.06
C SER A 173 24.47 -0.14 5.53
N LYS A 174 24.69 0.59 6.63
CA LYS A 174 26.04 0.84 7.21
C LYS A 174 26.74 -0.44 7.68
N ALA A 175 25.97 -1.48 8.00
CA ALA A 175 26.51 -2.80 8.33
C ALA A 175 26.86 -3.63 7.08
N GLY A 176 26.73 -3.08 5.86
CA GLY A 176 27.07 -3.77 4.62
C GLY A 176 26.10 -4.89 4.24
N LEU A 177 24.86 -4.84 4.76
CA LEU A 177 23.91 -5.96 4.63
C LEU A 177 23.01 -5.86 3.40
N LEU A 178 23.07 -4.80 2.60
CA LEU A 178 22.15 -4.60 1.47
C LEU A 178 22.80 -5.01 0.15
N LYS A 179 22.14 -5.90 -0.59
CA LYS A 179 22.53 -6.24 -1.96
C LYS A 179 21.37 -5.98 -2.94
N PRO A 180 21.66 -5.60 -4.20
CA PRO A 180 20.64 -5.46 -5.22
C PRO A 180 19.80 -6.73 -5.37
N TRP A 181 18.50 -6.55 -5.55
CA TRP A 181 17.54 -7.62 -5.77
C TRP A 181 16.77 -7.37 -7.07
N SER A 182 16.81 -8.34 -7.98
CA SER A 182 16.03 -8.33 -9.22
C SER A 182 14.86 -9.31 -9.09
N LEU A 183 13.71 -8.82 -8.65
CA LEU A 183 12.51 -9.63 -8.54
C LEU A 183 11.94 -9.93 -9.93
N THR A 184 11.68 -11.21 -10.21
CA THR A 184 11.11 -11.70 -11.47
C THR A 184 9.85 -12.50 -11.20
N ILE A 185 8.76 -12.19 -11.91
CA ILE A 185 7.49 -12.93 -11.88
C ILE A 185 7.10 -13.28 -13.30
N ASN A 186 6.61 -14.50 -13.52
CA ASN A 186 6.10 -14.91 -14.83
C ASN A 186 4.61 -14.62 -14.93
N LYS A 187 4.20 -13.74 -15.84
CA LYS A 187 2.78 -13.43 -16.11
C LYS A 187 2.48 -13.73 -17.57
N ASN A 188 1.43 -14.50 -17.87
CA ASN A 188 1.09 -14.94 -19.24
C ASN A 188 2.29 -15.50 -20.04
N ASN A 189 3.08 -16.40 -19.43
CA ASN A 189 4.31 -16.97 -19.99
C ASN A 189 5.40 -15.95 -20.37
N LYS A 190 5.36 -14.74 -19.83
CA LYS A 190 6.39 -13.71 -20.01
C LYS A 190 7.03 -13.34 -18.68
N PRO A 191 8.37 -13.30 -18.59
CA PRO A 191 9.04 -12.80 -17.39
C PRO A 191 8.88 -11.28 -17.30
N LEU A 192 8.42 -10.81 -16.14
CA LEU A 192 8.35 -9.41 -15.76
C LEU A 192 9.36 -9.15 -14.64
N HIS A 193 10.07 -8.03 -14.73
CA HIS A 193 11.15 -7.70 -13.80
C HIS A 193 10.89 -6.37 -13.09
N MET A 194 11.16 -6.35 -11.78
CA MET A 194 11.25 -5.11 -11.01
C MET A 194 12.69 -4.89 -10.56
N LYS A 195 13.19 -3.68 -10.85
CA LYS A 195 14.54 -3.21 -10.48
C LYS A 195 14.46 -2.20 -9.34
N ASN A 196 15.62 -1.67 -8.93
CA ASN A 196 15.75 -0.72 -7.82
C ASN A 196 15.28 -1.27 -6.46
N LEU A 197 15.32 -2.59 -6.30
CA LEU A 197 15.09 -3.25 -5.02
C LEU A 197 16.41 -3.71 -4.44
N TYR A 198 16.46 -3.76 -3.12
CA TYR A 198 17.52 -4.32 -2.32
C TYR A 198 16.90 -5.36 -1.38
N GLN A 199 17.72 -6.34 -1.02
CA GLN A 199 17.42 -7.35 -0.02
C GLN A 199 18.57 -7.44 0.98
N VAL A 200 18.28 -8.00 2.15
CA VAL A 200 19.32 -8.34 3.13
C VAL A 200 20.14 -9.51 2.59
N ASP A 201 21.45 -9.38 2.68
CA ASP A 201 22.38 -10.48 2.46
C ASP A 201 22.52 -11.34 3.73
N ALA A 202 21.93 -12.55 3.69
CA ALA A 202 21.99 -13.49 4.81
C ALA A 202 23.43 -13.96 5.12
N GLU A 203 24.27 -14.12 4.09
CA GLU A 203 25.67 -14.52 4.30
C GLU A 203 26.46 -13.41 4.99
N ALA A 204 26.24 -12.15 4.59
CA ALA A 204 26.85 -10.99 5.25
C ALA A 204 26.36 -10.81 6.68
N LEU A 205 25.07 -11.11 6.93
CA LEU A 205 24.48 -11.07 8.28
C LEU A 205 25.13 -12.10 9.21
N ASP A 206 25.30 -13.34 8.74
CA ASP A 206 25.92 -14.42 9.50
C ASP A 206 27.43 -14.20 9.74
N ALA A 207 28.08 -13.45 8.84
CA ALA A 207 29.50 -13.09 8.94
C ALA A 207 29.78 -11.84 9.79
N LEU A 208 28.76 -11.16 10.33
CA LEU A 208 28.96 -9.99 11.18
C LEU A 208 29.74 -10.35 12.45
N SER A 209 30.57 -9.40 12.91
CA SER A 209 31.13 -9.48 14.26
C SER A 209 30.03 -9.34 15.32
N ASP A 210 30.26 -9.91 16.50
CA ASP A 210 29.37 -9.76 17.66
C ASP A 210 29.05 -8.29 17.93
N GLU A 211 30.05 -7.40 17.82
CA GLU A 211 29.88 -5.97 18.04
C GLU A 211 28.90 -5.35 17.02
N ALA A 212 29.07 -5.63 15.73
CA ALA A 212 28.21 -5.12 14.68
C ALA A 212 26.77 -5.66 14.82
N PHE A 213 26.64 -6.95 15.10
CA PHE A 213 25.35 -7.60 15.33
C PHE A 213 24.62 -7.01 16.55
N LEU A 214 25.34 -6.79 17.66
CA LEU A 214 24.80 -6.13 18.85
C LEU A 214 24.42 -4.67 18.58
N GLY A 215 25.12 -3.98 17.68
CA GLY A 215 24.73 -2.66 17.18
C GLY A 215 23.35 -2.67 16.53
N LEU A 216 23.10 -3.61 15.61
CA LEU A 216 21.80 -3.81 14.96
C LEU A 216 20.69 -4.15 15.96
N ARG A 217 21.00 -4.96 16.98
CA ARG A 217 20.07 -5.27 18.07
C ARG A 217 19.66 -4.03 18.86
N ARG A 218 20.62 -3.16 19.22
CA ARG A 218 20.37 -1.96 20.03
C ARG A 218 19.43 -0.97 19.34
N VAL A 219 19.52 -0.82 18.03
CA VAL A 219 18.61 0.02 17.24
C VAL A 219 17.31 -0.69 16.83
N GLY A 220 17.13 -1.95 17.23
CA GLY A 220 15.93 -2.73 16.91
C GLY A 220 15.78 -3.10 15.44
N ALA A 221 16.89 -3.24 14.70
CA ALA A 221 16.87 -3.60 13.28
C ALA A 221 16.62 -5.10 13.03
N LEU A 222 17.01 -5.97 13.97
CA LEU A 222 16.90 -7.44 13.79
C LEU A 222 15.48 -7.93 13.43
N PRO A 223 14.38 -7.47 14.08
CA PRO A 223 13.04 -7.88 13.67
C PRO A 223 12.71 -7.50 12.22
N LEU A 224 13.16 -6.34 11.75
CA LEU A 224 12.94 -5.93 10.35
C LEU A 224 13.71 -6.86 9.42
N ILE A 225 14.99 -7.13 9.71
CA ILE A 225 15.85 -8.03 8.92
C ILE A 225 15.20 -9.40 8.76
N TYR A 226 14.82 -10.05 9.87
CA TYR A 226 14.30 -11.42 9.81
C TYR A 226 12.91 -11.48 9.16
N ASN A 227 12.05 -10.47 9.36
CA ASN A 227 10.77 -10.43 8.64
C ASN A 227 10.96 -10.17 7.14
N HIS A 228 11.94 -9.34 6.76
CA HIS A 228 12.28 -9.17 5.35
C HIS A 228 12.76 -10.50 4.73
N LEU A 229 13.72 -11.19 5.35
CA LEU A 229 14.21 -12.50 4.87
C LEU A 229 13.07 -13.53 4.76
N ALA A 230 12.21 -13.63 5.77
CA ALA A 230 11.05 -14.51 5.75
C ALA A 230 10.05 -14.13 4.63
N SER A 231 9.89 -12.84 4.35
CA SER A 231 8.98 -12.35 3.30
C SER A 231 9.42 -12.74 1.89
N LEU A 232 10.69 -13.11 1.67
CA LEU A 232 11.16 -13.50 0.34
C LEU A 232 10.41 -14.75 -0.18
N ALA A 233 9.94 -15.62 0.70
CA ALA A 233 9.08 -16.75 0.35
C ALA A 233 7.70 -16.32 -0.21
N GLN A 234 7.25 -15.10 0.09
CA GLN A 234 5.99 -14.55 -0.43
C GLN A 234 6.07 -14.17 -1.92
N THR A 235 7.23 -14.30 -2.56
CA THR A 235 7.34 -14.16 -4.03
C THR A 235 6.49 -15.19 -4.75
N GLU A 236 6.31 -16.39 -4.18
CA GLU A 236 5.36 -17.38 -4.67
C GLU A 236 3.90 -16.91 -4.55
N ASN A 237 3.55 -16.22 -3.47
CA ASN A 237 2.21 -15.66 -3.30
C ASN A 237 1.96 -14.49 -4.27
N LEU A 238 2.98 -13.68 -4.56
CA LEU A 238 2.91 -12.67 -5.62
C LEU A 238 2.73 -13.32 -7.01
N GLN A 239 3.41 -14.42 -7.28
CA GLN A 239 3.25 -15.20 -8.51
C GLN A 239 1.82 -15.78 -8.64
N ARG A 240 1.25 -16.31 -7.55
CA ARG A 240 -0.15 -16.77 -7.51
C ARG A 240 -1.13 -15.62 -7.75
N ALA A 241 -0.91 -14.46 -7.13
CA ALA A 241 -1.74 -13.28 -7.32
C ALA A 241 -1.75 -12.82 -8.81
N ALA A 242 -0.60 -12.87 -9.49
CA ALA A 242 -0.52 -12.59 -10.92
C ALA A 242 -1.41 -13.53 -11.75
N THR A 243 -1.34 -14.84 -11.50
CA THR A 243 -2.16 -15.85 -12.19
C THR A 243 -3.65 -15.66 -11.93
N ILE A 244 -4.04 -15.37 -10.69
CA ILE A 244 -5.44 -15.12 -10.33
C ILE A 244 -5.97 -13.87 -11.04
N GLN A 245 -5.18 -12.81 -11.11
CA GLN A 245 -5.55 -11.59 -11.84
C GLN A 245 -5.81 -11.84 -13.33
N ASP A 246 -4.92 -12.59 -13.98
CA ASP A 246 -5.10 -12.96 -15.38
C ASP A 246 -6.43 -13.72 -15.56
N GLN A 247 -6.73 -14.68 -14.69
CA GLN A 247 -7.99 -15.44 -14.74
C GLN A 247 -9.22 -14.56 -14.50
N MET A 248 -9.19 -13.67 -13.52
CA MET A 248 -10.30 -12.76 -13.21
C MET A 248 -10.59 -11.80 -14.37
N THR A 249 -9.54 -11.29 -15.02
CA THR A 249 -9.66 -10.38 -16.16
C THR A 249 -10.29 -11.09 -17.36
N HIS A 250 -9.79 -12.28 -17.72
CA HIS A 250 -10.36 -13.07 -18.82
C HIS A 250 -11.80 -13.53 -18.56
N GLN A 251 -12.22 -13.73 -17.30
CA GLN A 251 -13.60 -14.06 -16.97
C GLN A 251 -14.54 -12.86 -17.07
N GLN A 252 -14.07 -11.64 -16.78
CA GLN A 252 -14.86 -10.42 -16.99
C GLN A 252 -15.12 -10.17 -18.47
N ASP A 253 -14.10 -10.34 -19.33
CA ASP A 253 -14.23 -10.16 -20.77
C ASP A 253 -15.19 -11.17 -21.43
N LYS A 254 -15.40 -12.32 -20.79
CA LYS A 254 -16.32 -13.37 -21.26
C LYS A 254 -17.76 -13.24 -20.75
N LYS A 255 -18.05 -12.34 -19.80
CA LYS A 255 -19.44 -12.10 -19.40
C LYS A 255 -20.15 -11.33 -20.52
N PRO A 256 -21.29 -11.82 -21.04
CA PRO A 256 -22.04 -11.11 -22.07
C PRO A 256 -22.44 -9.73 -21.55
N LYS A 257 -22.28 -8.69 -22.38
CA LYS A 257 -22.71 -7.35 -22.00
C LYS A 257 -24.23 -7.33 -21.91
N LEU A 258 -24.80 -6.47 -21.07
CA LEU A 258 -26.25 -6.33 -20.93
C LEU A 258 -26.92 -6.00 -22.28
N GLU A 259 -26.20 -5.29 -23.16
CA GLU A 259 -26.58 -5.01 -24.56
C GLU A 259 -26.73 -6.30 -25.38
N ASP A 260 -25.78 -7.24 -25.28
CA ASP A 260 -25.82 -8.53 -25.96
C ASP A 260 -26.96 -9.43 -25.41
N MET A 261 -27.28 -9.30 -24.12
CA MET A 261 -28.37 -10.05 -23.47
C MET A 261 -29.76 -9.52 -23.83
N LEU A 262 -29.90 -8.21 -24.06
CA LEU A 262 -31.15 -7.59 -24.52
C LEU A 262 -31.45 -7.96 -25.99
N ASP A 263 -30.41 -8.08 -26.82
CA ASP A 263 -30.53 -8.48 -28.22
C ASP A 263 -30.89 -9.98 -28.37
N MET A 264 -30.42 -10.82 -27.44
CA MET A 264 -30.83 -12.24 -27.36
C MET A 264 -32.31 -12.44 -26.98
N GLY A 265 -32.97 -11.42 -26.40
CA GLY A 265 -34.39 -11.47 -26.02
C GLY A 265 -35.35 -11.03 -27.13
N GLN A 266 -34.87 -10.41 -28.21
CA GLN A 266 -35.72 -9.92 -29.31
C GLN A 266 -35.81 -10.87 -30.52
N ASN A 267 -35.06 -11.97 -30.52
CA ASN A 267 -35.01 -12.93 -31.64
C ASN A 267 -35.64 -14.30 -31.32
N GLN A 268 -36.49 -14.39 -30.30
CA GLN A 268 -37.37 -15.55 -30.13
C GLN A 268 -38.77 -15.20 -30.64
N ASP A 269 -38.97 -15.39 -31.95
CA ASP A 269 -40.29 -15.66 -32.50
C ASP A 269 -40.83 -16.92 -31.81
N ILE A 270 -41.65 -16.71 -30.79
CA ILE A 270 -42.45 -17.76 -30.19
C ILE A 270 -43.54 -18.09 -31.22
N GLU A 271 -43.25 -19.05 -32.11
CA GLU A 271 -44.27 -19.74 -32.90
C GLU A 271 -45.24 -20.45 -31.94
N LEU A 272 -46.32 -19.77 -31.57
CA LEU A 272 -47.47 -20.39 -30.91
C LEU A 272 -48.16 -21.32 -31.91
N LYS A 273 -47.83 -22.61 -31.87
CA LYS A 273 -48.64 -23.65 -32.52
C LYS A 273 -49.73 -24.10 -31.54
N PHE A 274 -50.95 -23.67 -31.89
CA PHE A 274 -52.31 -24.06 -31.47
C PHE A 274 -52.58 -24.36 -29.99
#